data_AF-A0A1I6DNW4-F1
#
_entry.id   AF-A0A1I6DNW4-F1
#
_cell.length_a   1.000
_cell.length_b   1.000
_cell.length_c   1.000
_cell.angle_alpha   90.00
_cell.angle_beta   90.00
_cell.angle_gamma   90.00
#
_symmetry.space_group_name_H-M   'P 1'
#
loop_
_entity.id
_entity.type
_entity.pdbx_description
1 polymer ?
#
loop_
_entity_poly.entity_id
_entity_poly.type
_entity_poly.pdbx_seq_one_letter_code
_entity_poly.pdbx_strand_id
1 'polypeptide(L)'
;MEDNVRVFNSYRSLFKINFKIYDFGGKVLPRAIPLDALFMTIILFFPLLPVGYLVFPAHPWVMTILIAGGLSWLLTQMDPQGKFLPVFIADLLSYLFRPKTTNLAGRSICRLRKHRLDWHLPEVIDR
;
A
#
# COMPACT_ATOMS: atom_id res chain seq x y z
N MET A 1 21.76 30.31 4.04
CA MET A 1 21.25 29.21 3.21
C MET A 1 21.46 27.96 4.03
N GLU A 2 20.41 27.47 4.69
CA GLU A 2 20.49 26.23 5.47
C GLU A 2 20.60 25.04 4.53
N ASP A 3 21.72 24.34 4.60
CA ASP A 3 21.93 23.06 3.94
C ASP A 3 20.85 22.08 4.43
N ASN A 4 19.89 21.78 3.55
CA ASN A 4 18.94 20.69 3.74
C ASN A 4 19.71 19.36 3.64
N VAL A 5 20.35 18.94 4.73
CA VAL A 5 21.01 17.64 4.83
C VAL A 5 19.94 16.56 4.72
N ARG A 6 19.77 16.01 3.51
CA ARG A 6 18.89 14.86 3.27
C ARG A 6 19.54 13.62 3.87
N VAL A 7 19.10 13.25 5.06
CA VAL A 7 19.50 12.00 5.71
C VAL A 7 18.80 10.83 5.01
N PHE A 8 19.53 10.14 4.14
CA PHE A 8 19.08 8.91 3.51
C PHE A 8 19.38 7.71 4.43
N ASN A 9 18.45 7.40 5.31
CA ASN A 9 18.52 6.20 6.14
C ASN A 9 18.01 4.99 5.34
N SER A 10 18.88 4.36 4.56
CA SER A 10 18.62 3.03 3.98
C SER A 10 19.04 1.93 4.97
N TYR A 11 18.47 1.92 6.17
CA TYR A 11 18.64 0.79 7.08
C TYR A 11 17.71 -0.33 6.65
N ARG A 12 18.24 -1.30 5.89
CA ARG A 12 17.58 -2.59 5.68
C ARG A 12 17.46 -3.24 7.07
N SER A 13 16.24 -3.48 7.54
CA SER A 13 16.02 -4.19 8.79
C SER A 13 16.65 -5.58 8.66
N LEU A 14 17.74 -5.82 9.39
CA LEU A 14 18.44 -7.10 9.39
C LEU A 14 17.64 -8.18 10.14
N PHE A 15 16.71 -7.77 11.01
CA PHE A 15 15.88 -8.66 11.81
C PHE A 15 14.45 -8.67 11.27
N LYS A 16 14.00 -9.84 10.82
CA LYS A 16 12.61 -10.12 10.44
C LYS A 16 11.93 -10.84 11.60
N ILE A 17 11.23 -10.08 12.45
CA ILE A 17 10.44 -10.65 13.53
C ILE A 17 9.14 -11.20 12.93
N ASN A 18 9.00 -12.52 12.87
CA ASN A 18 7.79 -13.17 12.39
C ASN A 18 7.02 -13.75 13.57
N PHE A 19 5.86 -13.15 13.89
CA PHE A 19 4.96 -13.73 14.87
C PHE A 19 4.20 -14.90 14.23
N LYS A 20 4.30 -16.08 14.84
CA LYS A 20 3.64 -17.31 14.37
C LYS A 20 2.91 -17.97 15.52
N ILE A 21 1.71 -18.48 15.24
CA ILE A 21 0.91 -19.25 16.17
C ILE A 21 1.20 -20.73 15.93
N TYR A 22 1.70 -21.41 16.95
CA TYR A 22 2.04 -22.85 16.90
C TYR A 22 1.01 -23.72 17.61
N ASP A 23 0.32 -23.19 18.62
CA ASP A 23 -0.69 -23.90 19.40
C ASP A 23 -1.98 -23.06 19.42
N PHE A 24 -3.10 -23.74 19.26
CA PHE A 24 -4.42 -23.17 19.48
C PHE A 24 -5.26 -24.15 20.30
N GLY A 25 -5.60 -23.75 21.53
CA GLY A 25 -6.46 -24.54 22.42
C GLY A 25 -5.81 -25.81 22.98
N GLY A 26 -4.48 -25.82 23.16
CA GLY A 26 -3.74 -26.96 23.70
C GLY A 26 -3.43 -28.06 22.68
N LYS A 27 -3.62 -27.76 21.38
CA LYS A 27 -3.27 -28.62 20.26
C LYS A 27 -2.28 -27.89 19.37
N VAL A 28 -1.11 -28.51 19.20
CA VAL A 28 -0.10 -28.06 18.26
C VAL A 28 -0.64 -28.16 16.84
N LEU A 29 -0.62 -27.06 16.09
CA LEU A 29 -1.03 -27.07 14.70
C LEU A 29 0.02 -27.79 13.84
N PRO A 30 -0.41 -28.55 12.82
CA PRO A 30 0.53 -29.19 11.88
C PRO A 30 1.35 -28.16 11.10
N ARG A 31 0.84 -26.94 10.95
CA ARG A 31 1.52 -25.83 10.32
C ARG A 31 1.32 -24.55 11.12
N ALA A 32 2.42 -23.87 11.42
CA ALA A 32 2.37 -22.60 12.12
C ALA A 32 1.71 -21.53 11.24
N ILE A 33 0.71 -20.84 11.78
CA ILE A 33 0.00 -19.77 11.08
C ILE A 33 0.71 -18.45 11.36
N PRO A 34 1.24 -17.75 10.35
CA PRO A 34 1.83 -16.44 10.56
C PRO A 34 0.73 -15.42 10.90
N LEU A 35 0.97 -14.61 11.92
CA LEU A 35 0.01 -13.61 12.39
C LEU A 35 -0.27 -12.57 11.30
N ASP A 36 0.75 -12.22 10.51
CA ASP A 36 0.64 -11.36 9.32
C ASP A 36 -0.42 -11.86 8.35
N ALA A 37 -0.48 -13.17 8.08
CA ALA A 37 -1.49 -13.73 7.18
C ALA A 37 -2.90 -13.52 7.76
N LEU A 38 -3.07 -13.70 9.06
CA LEU A 38 -4.36 -13.54 9.72
C LEU A 38 -4.85 -12.10 9.71
N PHE A 39 -3.98 -11.13 9.96
CA PHE A 39 -4.35 -9.72 9.82
C PHE A 39 -4.69 -9.37 8.38
N MET A 40 -3.92 -9.90 7.44
CA MET A 40 -4.13 -9.66 6.02
C MET A 40 -5.41 -10.27 5.50
N THR A 41 -5.80 -11.47 5.95
CA THR A 41 -7.12 -12.02 5.58
C THR A 41 -8.25 -11.12 6.05
N ILE A 42 -8.17 -10.56 7.26
CA ILE A 42 -9.18 -9.64 7.79
C ILE A 42 -9.21 -8.35 6.95
N ILE A 43 -8.05 -7.76 6.65
CA ILE A 43 -7.95 -6.54 5.85
C ILE A 43 -8.50 -6.75 4.43
N LEU A 44 -8.16 -7.87 3.79
CA LEU A 44 -8.63 -8.23 2.44
C LEU A 44 -10.09 -8.67 2.42
N PHE A 45 -10.64 -9.17 3.52
CA PHE A 45 -12.03 -9.64 3.58
C PHE A 45 -13.02 -8.53 3.19
N PHE A 46 -12.89 -7.34 3.79
CA PHE A 46 -13.80 -6.23 3.52
C PHE A 46 -13.86 -5.78 2.05
N PRO A 47 -12.74 -5.46 1.37
CA PRO A 47 -12.77 -5.09 -0.04
C PRO A 47 -13.18 -6.24 -0.97
N LEU A 48 -12.99 -7.51 -0.57
CA LEU A 48 -13.37 -8.66 -1.38
C LEU A 48 -14.81 -9.16 -1.17
N LEU A 49 -15.52 -8.71 -0.13
CA LEU A 49 -16.94 -9.04 0.08
C LEU A 49 -17.81 -8.92 -1.18
N PRO A 50 -17.80 -7.79 -1.94
CA PRO A 50 -18.61 -7.69 -3.14
C PRO A 50 -18.26 -8.75 -4.20
N VAL A 51 -16.98 -9.15 -4.28
CA VAL A 51 -16.54 -10.24 -5.16
C VAL A 51 -17.11 -11.58 -4.71
N GLY A 52 -17.15 -11.84 -3.40
CA GLY A 52 -17.78 -13.03 -2.84
C GLY A 52 -19.27 -13.14 -3.16
N TYR A 53 -20.01 -12.03 -3.07
CA TYR A 53 -21.42 -11.96 -3.46
C TYR A 53 -21.63 -12.24 -4.96
N LEU A 54 -20.70 -11.83 -5.82
CA LEU A 54 -20.77 -12.08 -7.26
C LEU A 54 -20.50 -13.53 -7.63
N VAL A 55 -19.52 -14.17 -6.98
CA VAL A 55 -19.09 -15.53 -7.33
C VAL A 55 -19.98 -16.60 -6.70
N PHE A 56 -20.39 -16.42 -5.43
CA PHE A 56 -21.16 -17.42 -4.71
C PHE A 56 -22.21 -16.79 -3.78
N PRO A 57 -23.36 -16.38 -4.32
CA PRO A 57 -24.36 -15.60 -3.59
C PRO A 57 -25.02 -16.35 -2.43
N ALA A 58 -25.00 -17.68 -2.42
CA ALA A 58 -25.58 -18.48 -1.33
C ALA A 58 -24.77 -18.36 -0.03
N HIS A 59 -23.44 -18.36 -0.12
CA HIS A 59 -22.53 -18.25 1.04
C HIS A 59 -21.36 -17.32 0.71
N PRO A 60 -21.62 -16.01 0.55
CA PRO A 60 -20.65 -15.04 0.07
C PRO A 60 -19.46 -14.90 1.01
N TRP A 61 -19.69 -15.02 2.32
CA TRP A 61 -18.63 -14.89 3.34
C TRP A 61 -17.62 -16.03 3.27
N VAL A 62 -18.06 -17.27 3.02
CA VAL A 62 -17.16 -18.43 2.95
C VAL A 62 -16.21 -18.28 1.77
N MET A 63 -16.73 -17.93 0.60
CA MET A 63 -15.88 -17.69 -0.57
C MET A 63 -14.97 -16.48 -0.38
N THR A 64 -15.47 -15.41 0.25
CA THR A 64 -14.64 -14.24 0.56
C THR A 64 -13.47 -14.63 1.47
N ILE A 65 -13.70 -15.43 2.51
CA ILE A 65 -12.64 -15.93 3.41
C ILE A 65 -11.64 -16.78 2.65
N LEU A 66 -12.08 -17.68 1.78
CA LEU A 66 -11.18 -18.53 0.99
C LEU A 66 -10.30 -17.71 0.04
N ILE A 67 -10.89 -16.74 -0.66
CA ILE A 67 -10.15 -15.88 -1.60
C ILE A 67 -9.20 -14.96 -0.83
N ALA A 68 -9.67 -14.30 0.24
CA ALA A 68 -8.84 -13.45 1.08
C ALA A 68 -7.71 -14.25 1.77
N GLY A 69 -8.00 -15.48 2.19
CA GLY A 69 -7.04 -16.47 2.71
C GLY A 69 -5.96 -16.82 1.72
N GLY A 70 -6.35 -17.20 0.50
CA GLY A 70 -5.43 -17.52 -0.57
C GLY A 70 -4.54 -16.33 -0.97
N LEU A 71 -5.13 -15.15 -1.14
CA LEU A 71 -4.39 -13.92 -1.45
C LEU A 71 -3.42 -13.53 -0.34
N SER A 72 -3.88 -13.56 0.91
CA SER A 72 -3.03 -13.28 2.07
C SER A 72 -1.84 -14.24 2.13
N TRP A 73 -2.08 -15.53 1.88
CA TRP A 73 -1.01 -16.52 1.82
C TRP A 73 0.01 -16.22 0.71
N LEU A 74 -0.44 -15.89 -0.50
CA LEU A 74 0.46 -15.47 -1.59
C LEU A 74 1.26 -14.22 -1.23
N LEU A 75 0.62 -13.22 -0.61
CA LEU A 75 1.29 -12.00 -0.17
C LEU A 75 2.35 -12.28 0.91
N THR A 76 2.14 -13.25 1.81
CA THR A 76 3.17 -13.63 2.79
C THR A 76 4.41 -14.29 2.18
N GLN A 77 4.32 -14.79 0.95
CA GLN A 77 5.48 -15.30 0.20
C GLN A 77 6.31 -14.16 -0.41
N MET A 78 5.73 -12.97 -0.59
CA MET A 78 6.48 -11.79 -1.01
C MET A 78 7.39 -11.32 0.12
N ASP A 79 8.61 -10.88 -0.19
CA ASP A 79 9.57 -10.44 0.81
C ASP A 79 9.24 -9.00 1.30
N PRO A 80 8.70 -8.80 2.51
CA PRO A 80 8.28 -7.47 2.98
C PRO A 80 9.45 -6.67 3.57
N GLN A 81 10.69 -6.90 3.11
CA GLN A 81 11.91 -6.26 3.61
C GLN A 81 12.07 -6.31 5.15
N GLY A 82 11.54 -7.36 5.77
CA GLY A 82 11.57 -7.53 7.23
C GLY A 82 10.51 -6.76 8.02
N LYS A 83 9.60 -6.02 7.36
CA LYS A 83 8.47 -5.32 7.97
C LYS A 83 7.25 -6.23 8.12
N PHE A 84 6.37 -5.87 9.05
CA PHE A 84 5.03 -6.45 9.18
C PHE A 84 4.23 -6.20 7.89
N LEU A 85 3.66 -7.24 7.28
CA LEU A 85 3.10 -7.18 5.93
C LEU A 85 2.00 -6.10 5.74
N PRO A 86 1.04 -5.92 6.67
CA PRO A 86 0.08 -4.83 6.59
C PRO A 86 0.71 -3.43 6.52
N VAL A 87 1.76 -3.19 7.32
CA VAL A 87 2.46 -1.89 7.37
C VAL A 87 3.21 -1.66 6.06
N PHE A 88 3.86 -2.70 5.53
CA PHE A 88 4.53 -2.64 4.23
C PHE A 88 3.56 -2.24 3.11
N ILE A 89 2.35 -2.82 3.09
CA ILE A 89 1.34 -2.48 2.08
C ILE A 89 0.80 -1.07 2.29
N ALA A 90 0.59 -0.63 3.53
CA ALA A 90 0.19 0.75 3.81
C ALA A 90 1.25 1.75 3.33
N ASP A 91 2.54 1.47 3.55
CA ASP A 91 3.66 2.27 3.04
C ASP A 91 3.69 2.28 1.51
N LEU A 92 3.46 1.12 0.88
CA LEU A 92 3.42 0.97 -0.58
C LEU A 92 2.27 1.77 -1.20
N LEU A 93 1.07 1.67 -0.62
CA LEU A 93 -0.10 2.45 -1.04
C LEU A 93 0.15 3.94 -0.84
N SER A 94 0.70 4.33 0.31
CA SER A 94 1.08 5.71 0.57
C SER A 94 2.07 6.22 -0.46
N TYR A 95 3.08 5.43 -0.82
CA TYR A 95 4.03 5.76 -1.88
C TYR A 95 3.36 5.89 -3.26
N LEU A 96 2.41 5.02 -3.59
CA LEU A 96 1.70 5.01 -4.86
C LEU A 96 0.77 6.23 -5.01
N PHE A 97 0.04 6.58 -3.96
CA PHE A 97 -0.89 7.72 -3.94
C PHE A 97 -0.21 9.05 -3.65
N ARG A 98 1.02 9.05 -3.10
CA ARG A 98 1.76 10.27 -2.84
C ARG A 98 2.00 10.98 -4.18
N PRO A 99 1.53 12.24 -4.34
CA PRO A 99 1.82 13.00 -5.54
C PRO A 99 3.33 13.13 -5.67
N LYS A 100 3.89 12.56 -6.75
CA LYS A 100 5.33 12.61 -7.01
C LYS A 100 5.74 14.06 -7.21
N THR A 101 6.29 14.67 -6.17
CA THR A 101 6.80 16.04 -6.20
C THR A 101 8.18 16.13 -6.82
N THR A 102 8.87 14.99 -6.96
CA THR A 102 10.20 14.86 -7.55
C THR A 102 10.24 13.75 -8.60
N ASN A 103 10.87 14.04 -9.73
CA ASN A 103 11.18 13.09 -10.77
C ASN A 103 12.33 12.18 -10.32
N LEU A 104 12.55 11.05 -10.99
CA LEU A 104 13.63 10.09 -10.72
C LEU A 104 15.02 10.74 -10.79
N ALA A 105 15.16 11.83 -11.55
CA ALA A 105 16.36 12.67 -11.62
C ALA A 105 16.50 13.68 -10.45
N GLY A 106 15.67 13.58 -9.41
CA GLY A 106 15.68 14.47 -8.24
C GLY A 106 15.12 15.88 -8.49
N ARG A 107 14.66 16.18 -9.71
CA ARG A 107 14.07 17.48 -10.08
C ARG A 107 12.63 17.58 -9.61
N SER A 108 12.21 18.73 -9.08
CA SER A 108 10.81 18.92 -8.72
C SER A 108 9.92 18.88 -9.96
N ILE A 109 8.84 18.10 -9.92
CA ILE A 109 7.82 18.12 -10.97
C ILE A 109 7.01 19.38 -10.71
N CYS A 110 7.25 20.44 -11.49
CA CYS A 110 6.40 21.62 -11.48
C CYS A 110 4.98 21.18 -11.81
N ARG A 111 4.09 21.17 -10.81
CA ARG A 111 2.65 21.14 -11.07
C ARG A 111 2.37 22.28 -12.03
N LEU A 112 1.91 21.97 -13.24
CA LEU A 112 1.51 22.92 -14.27
C LEU A 112 0.83 24.11 -13.59
N ARG A 113 1.56 25.21 -13.46
CA ARG A 113 1.04 26.47 -12.92
C ARG A 113 -0.06 26.84 -13.90
N LYS A 114 -1.30 26.94 -13.41
CA LYS A 114 -2.44 27.42 -14.19
C LYS A 114 -2.07 28.85 -14.63
N HIS A 115 -1.50 29.01 -15.81
CA HIS A 115 -1.24 30.32 -16.39
C HIS A 115 -2.61 30.96 -16.62
N ARG A 116 -2.96 31.95 -15.80
CA ARG A 116 -3.99 32.91 -16.17
C ARG A 116 -3.39 33.72 -17.30
N LEU A 117 -3.90 33.55 -18.52
CA LEU A 117 -3.61 34.50 -19.59
C LEU A 117 -4.35 35.79 -19.25
N ASP A 118 -3.60 36.80 -18.83
CA ASP A 118 -4.09 38.17 -18.78
C ASP A 118 -4.07 38.70 -20.22
N TRP A 119 -5.23 38.70 -20.85
CA TRP A 119 -5.44 39.29 -22.16
C TRP A 119 -5.52 40.81 -22.00
N HIS A 120 -4.40 41.50 -22.22
CA HIS A 120 -4.43 42.95 -22.42
C HIS A 120 -4.79 43.22 -23.89
N LEU A 121 -5.95 43.86 -24.10
CA LEU A 121 -6.33 44.39 -25.41
C LEU A 121 -5.38 45.54 -25.77
N PRO A 122 -4.76 45.54 -26.96
CA PRO A 122 -3.98 46.69 -27.40
C PRO A 122 -4.92 47.87 -27.62
N GLU A 123 -4.62 49.00 -26.98
CA GLU A 123 -5.31 50.26 -27.22
C GLU A 123 -5.10 50.67 -28.68
N VAL A 124 -6.21 50.84 -29.40
CA VAL A 124 -6.21 51.32 -30.79
C VAL A 124 -5.88 52.81 -30.74
N ILE A 125 -4.73 53.18 -31.29
CA ILE A 125 -4.36 54.59 -31.47
C ILE A 125 -5.11 55.09 -32.70
N ASP A 126 -6.19 55.83 -32.49
CA ASP A 126 -6.84 56.60 -33.55
C ASP A 126 -5.90 57.70 -34.05
N ARG A 127 -5.69 57.75 -35.37
CA ARG A 127 -4.88 58.76 -36.07
C ARG A 127 -5.72 59.95 -36.50
#